data_AF-A0A417JNY2-F1
#
_entry.id   AF-A0A417JNY2-F1
#
_cell.length_a   1.000
_cell.length_b   1.000
_cell.length_c   1.000
_cell.angle_alpha   90.00
_cell.angle_beta   90.00
_cell.angle_gamma   90.00
#
_symmetry.space_group_name_H-M   'P 1'
#
loop_
_entity.id
_entity.type
_entity.pdbx_description
1 polymer ?
#
loop_
_entity_poly.entity_id
_entity_poly.type
_entity_poly.pdbx_seq_one_letter_code
_entity_poly.pdbx_strand_id
1 'polypeptide(L)'
;MLLYAEKSYRIFGQLIRKDSNVEKAILEKGKNFQLEDIGMNYYHKIKQKDGFLDAVFYLTNHQLKRDGEHTEESYKYCIIEGEKEIYKEKIIVEKGRLYKLIQQQQSRSNREERLIEIANRVL
;
A
#
# COMPACT_ATOMS: atom_id res chain seq x y z
N MET A 1 5.44 13.88 10.41
CA MET A 1 4.68 14.15 9.17
C MET A 1 3.90 12.89 8.86
N LEU A 2 2.58 12.92 9.06
CA LEU A 2 1.72 11.78 8.79
C LEU A 2 1.64 11.58 7.28
N LEU A 3 1.96 10.35 6.82
CA LEU A 3 1.72 9.87 5.45
C LEU A 3 0.21 9.79 5.14
N TYR A 4 -0.52 10.88 5.40
CA TYR A 4 -1.87 11.06 4.90
C TYR A 4 -1.76 11.20 3.38
N ALA A 5 -2.39 10.27 2.67
CA ALA A 5 -2.99 10.56 1.37
C ALA A 5 -2.07 11.14 0.28
N GLU A 6 -0.75 10.98 0.36
CA GLU A 6 0.05 11.15 -0.85
C GLU A 6 -0.23 9.95 -1.75
N LYS A 7 -0.76 10.23 -2.94
CA LYS A 7 -0.77 9.27 -4.05
C LYS A 7 0.66 8.73 -4.13
N SER A 8 0.88 7.47 -3.76
CA SER A 8 2.18 6.86 -4.01
C SER A 8 2.20 6.55 -5.50
N TYR A 9 2.81 7.45 -6.26
CA TYR A 9 2.62 7.54 -7.70
C TYR A 9 3.13 6.31 -8.48
N ARG A 10 3.96 5.44 -7.88
CA ARG A 10 4.57 4.32 -8.58
C ARG A 10 4.36 3.01 -7.84
N ILE A 11 3.54 2.14 -8.45
CA ILE A 11 3.38 0.75 -8.00
C ILE A 11 4.49 -0.15 -8.59
N PHE A 12 5.07 0.24 -9.73
CA PHE A 12 6.19 -0.47 -10.34
C PHE A 12 7.42 -0.40 -9.45
N GLY A 13 8.10 -1.54 -9.29
CA GLY A 13 9.24 -1.72 -8.39
C GLY A 13 8.86 -2.22 -7.00
N GLN A 14 7.58 -2.18 -6.61
CA GLN A 14 7.13 -2.64 -5.30
C GLN A 14 7.01 -4.15 -5.19
N LEU A 15 7.09 -4.65 -3.95
CA LEU A 15 6.89 -6.06 -3.63
C LEU A 15 5.43 -6.32 -3.30
N ILE A 16 4.87 -7.36 -3.89
CA ILE A 16 3.56 -7.90 -3.52
C ILE A 16 3.68 -9.33 -3.03
N ARG A 17 2.82 -9.71 -2.11
CA ARG A 17 2.80 -11.06 -1.56
C ARG A 17 2.20 -12.03 -2.58
N LYS A 18 2.83 -13.21 -2.71
CA LYS A 18 2.31 -14.35 -3.48
C LYS A 18 0.96 -14.80 -2.91
N ASP A 19 0.07 -15.22 -3.79
CA ASP A 19 -1.32 -15.63 -3.58
C ASP A 19 -2.24 -14.55 -2.99
N SER A 20 -1.82 -13.29 -2.99
CA SER A 20 -2.63 -12.18 -2.46
C SER A 20 -3.79 -11.82 -3.39
N ASN A 21 -4.85 -11.23 -2.83
CA ASN A 21 -5.95 -10.67 -3.61
C ASN A 21 -5.47 -9.58 -4.59
N VAL A 22 -4.41 -8.87 -4.20
CA VAL A 22 -3.74 -7.86 -5.04
C VAL A 22 -3.10 -8.51 -6.26
N GLU A 23 -2.34 -9.58 -6.06
CA GLU A 23 -1.71 -10.33 -7.15
C GLU A 23 -2.76 -10.86 -8.13
N LYS A 24 -3.82 -11.50 -7.62
CA LYS A 24 -4.92 -12.02 -8.44
C LYS A 24 -5.55 -10.90 -9.26
N ALA A 25 -5.83 -9.75 -8.65
CA ALA A 25 -6.41 -8.62 -9.35
C ALA A 25 -5.48 -8.04 -10.43
N ILE A 26 -4.18 -7.97 -10.17
CA ILE A 26 -3.17 -7.54 -11.13
C ILE A 26 -3.11 -8.50 -12.33
N LEU A 27 -3.08 -9.82 -12.07
CA LEU A 27 -3.03 -10.85 -13.11
C LEU A 27 -4.31 -10.91 -13.96
N GLU A 28 -5.48 -10.71 -13.35
CA GLU A 28 -6.77 -10.79 -14.04
C GLU A 28 -7.14 -9.51 -14.80
N LYS A 29 -6.85 -8.33 -14.23
CA LYS A 29 -7.41 -7.05 -14.71
C LYS A 29 -6.37 -6.05 -15.20
N GLY A 30 -5.10 -6.23 -14.82
CA GLY A 30 -4.00 -5.35 -15.17
C GLY A 30 -3.43 -5.64 -16.54
N LYS A 31 -3.17 -4.59 -17.33
CA LYS A 31 -2.65 -4.73 -18.69
C LYS A 31 -1.13 -4.60 -18.75
N ASN A 32 -0.58 -3.62 -18.03
CA ASN A 32 0.82 -3.20 -18.06
C ASN A 32 1.68 -3.77 -16.92
N PHE A 33 1.14 -4.72 -16.17
CA PHE A 33 1.84 -5.35 -15.06
C PHE A 33 2.54 -6.63 -15.51
N GLN A 34 3.77 -6.80 -15.03
CA GLN A 34 4.51 -8.05 -15.04
C GLN A 34 4.93 -8.36 -13.60
N LEU A 35 4.89 -9.64 -13.22
CA LEU A 35 5.38 -10.08 -11.91
C LEU A 35 6.71 -10.79 -12.10
N GLU A 36 7.76 -10.26 -11.47
CA GLU A 36 9.09 -10.85 -11.47
C GLU A 36 9.30 -11.66 -10.19
N ASP A 37 9.83 -12.88 -10.35
CA ASP A 37 10.38 -13.61 -9.20
C ASP A 37 11.78 -13.09 -8.90
N ILE A 38 11.98 -12.64 -7.67
CA ILE A 38 13.24 -12.07 -7.17
C ILE A 38 13.97 -13.03 -6.22
N GLY A 39 13.63 -14.32 -6.24
CA GLY A 39 14.21 -15.32 -5.34
C GLY A 39 13.71 -15.22 -3.90
N MET A 40 12.60 -14.51 -3.68
CA MET A 40 11.94 -14.43 -2.38
C MET A 40 10.74 -15.39 -2.34
N ASN A 41 10.70 -16.25 -1.33
CA ASN A 41 9.68 -17.31 -1.23
C ASN A 41 8.24 -16.81 -1.21
N TYR A 42 8.00 -15.60 -0.70
CA TYR A 42 6.65 -15.07 -0.46
C TYR A 42 6.30 -13.83 -1.27
N TYR A 43 7.21 -13.32 -2.11
CA TYR A 43 7.01 -12.04 -2.77
C TYR A 43 7.35 -12.08 -4.26
N HIS A 44 6.57 -11.36 -5.05
CA HIS A 44 6.89 -10.94 -6.40
C HIS A 44 7.22 -9.45 -6.43
N LYS A 45 8.10 -9.06 -7.34
CA LYS A 45 8.33 -7.65 -7.66
C LYS A 45 7.44 -7.26 -8.83
N ILE A 46 6.70 -6.16 -8.69
CA ILE A 46 5.92 -5.61 -9.80
C ILE A 46 6.87 -4.93 -10.78
N LYS A 47 6.81 -5.34 -12.04
CA LYS A 47 7.46 -4.70 -13.18
C LYS A 47 6.41 -4.13 -14.13
N GLN A 48 6.83 -3.13 -14.89
CA GLN A 48 6.10 -2.59 -16.01
C GLN A 48 6.42 -3.42 -17.25
N LYS A 49 5.43 -3.73 -18.09
CA LYS A 49 5.67 -4.23 -19.45
C LYS A 49 6.19 -3.11 -20.36
N ASP A 50 6.46 -3.38 -21.63
CA ASP A 50 6.98 -2.40 -22.62
C ASP A 50 6.04 -1.21 -22.96
N GLY A 51 5.04 -0.88 -22.11
CA GLY A 51 4.05 0.16 -22.35
C GLY A 51 4.14 1.37 -21.41
N PHE A 52 3.69 2.54 -21.88
CA PHE A 52 3.67 3.83 -21.16
C PHE A 52 2.49 4.03 -20.18
N LEU A 53 1.72 2.99 -19.87
CA LEU A 53 0.57 3.12 -18.97
C LEU A 53 1.05 3.22 -17.52
N ASP A 54 0.89 4.41 -16.93
CA ASP A 54 1.18 4.63 -15.52
C ASP A 54 0.17 3.89 -14.64
N ALA A 55 0.70 3.17 -13.64
CA ALA A 55 -0.07 2.53 -12.61
C ALA A 55 0.27 3.13 -11.25
N VAL A 56 -0.76 3.59 -10.56
CA VAL A 56 -0.69 4.30 -9.28
C VAL A 56 -1.41 3.48 -8.22
N PHE A 57 -0.87 3.44 -7.00
CA PHE A 57 -1.61 2.93 -5.86
C PHE A 57 -1.76 4.02 -4.81
N TYR A 58 -2.87 3.98 -4.08
CA TYR A 58 -3.08 4.93 -3.00
C TYR A 58 -4.05 4.38 -1.95
N LEU A 59 -3.87 4.86 -0.73
CA LEU A 59 -4.84 4.70 0.35
C LEU A 59 -5.76 5.91 0.34
N THR A 60 -7.07 5.68 0.36
CA THR A 60 -8.08 6.74 0.36
C THR A 60 -9.18 6.47 1.38
N ASN A 61 -10.04 7.46 1.58
CA ASN A 61 -11.30 7.33 2.31
C ASN A 61 -11.09 6.73 3.72
N HIS A 62 -10.21 7.38 4.48
CA HIS A 62 -10.06 7.12 5.91
C HIS A 62 -11.40 7.40 6.61
N GLN A 63 -11.90 6.40 7.33
CA GLN A 63 -13.17 6.50 8.04
C GLN A 63 -13.04 5.96 9.45
N LEU A 64 -13.63 6.68 10.39
CA LEU A 64 -13.87 6.24 11.75
C LEU A 64 -15.38 6.02 11.90
N LYS A 65 -15.79 4.77 12.10
CA LYS A 65 -17.18 4.40 12.41
C LYS A 65 -17.28 3.99 13.87
N ARG A 66 -18.36 4.42 14.53
CA ARG A 66 -18.68 4.00 15.90
C ARG A 66 -19.98 3.19 15.86
N ASP A 67 -19.92 1.97 16.36
CA ASP A 67 -21.07 1.09 16.53
C ASP A 67 -21.14 0.67 18.01
N GLY A 68 -21.99 1.35 18.77
CA GLY A 68 -22.03 1.25 20.23
C GLY A 68 -20.68 1.60 20.90
N GLU A 69 -20.11 0.63 21.61
CA GLU A 69 -18.79 0.73 22.26
C GLU A 69 -17.62 0.48 21.29
N HIS A 70 -17.88 -0.13 20.13
CA HIS A 70 -16.86 -0.45 19.14
C HIS A 70 -16.59 0.76 18.26
N THR A 71 -15.30 1.05 18.04
CA THR A 71 -14.87 2.06 17.07
C THR A 71 -13.99 1.36 16.05
N GLU A 72 -14.39 1.42 14.80
CA GLU A 72 -13.69 0.87 13.66
C GLU A 72 -13.00 2.00 12.91
N GLU A 73 -11.69 1.86 12.72
CA GLU A 73 -10.92 2.72 11.82
C GLU A 73 -10.65 1.95 10.53
N SER A 74 -10.88 2.57 9.37
CA SER A 74 -10.70 1.89 8.09
C SER A 74 -10.17 2.78 6.97
N TYR A 75 -9.56 2.16 5.97
CA TYR A 75 -8.99 2.77 4.77
C TYR A 75 -9.46 2.00 3.54
N LYS A 76 -9.42 2.63 2.38
CA LYS A 76 -9.56 1.94 1.09
C LYS A 76 -8.21 1.88 0.39
N TYR A 77 -7.72 0.69 0.10
CA TYR A 77 -6.56 0.47 -0.74
C TYR A 77 -6.99 0.30 -2.19
N CYS A 78 -6.47 1.17 -3.06
CA CYS A 78 -6.84 1.22 -4.47
C CYS A 78 -5.60 1.09 -5.36
N ILE A 79 -5.74 0.32 -6.45
CA ILE A 79 -4.77 0.25 -7.55
C ILE A 79 -5.49 0.71 -8.82
N ILE A 80 -4.91 1.71 -9.49
CA ILE A 80 -5.42 2.27 -10.74
C ILE A 80 -4.34 2.15 -11.82
N GLU A 81 -4.75 1.74 -13.02
CA GLU A 81 -3.93 1.78 -14.23
C GLU A 81 -4.62 2.66 -15.27
N GLY A 82 -3.98 3.77 -15.65
CA GLY A 82 -4.64 4.83 -16.41
C GLY A 82 -5.88 5.36 -15.67
N GLU A 83 -7.06 5.10 -16.23
CA GLU A 83 -8.35 5.49 -15.63
C GLU A 83 -9.13 4.31 -15.01
N LYS A 84 -8.58 3.08 -15.07
CA LYS A 84 -9.27 1.87 -14.64
C LYS A 84 -8.88 1.46 -13.23
N GLU A 85 -9.87 1.28 -12.35
CA GLU A 85 -9.68 0.63 -11.04
C GLU A 85 -9.44 -0.87 -11.23
N ILE A 86 -8.23 -1.33 -10.88
CA ILE A 86 -7.83 -2.75 -10.96
C ILE A 86 -8.20 -3.46 -9.67
N TYR A 87 -7.95 -2.81 -8.54
CA TYR A 87 -8.16 -3.39 -7.23
C TYR A 87 -8.67 -2.36 -6.24
N LYS A 88 -9.53 -2.83 -5.34
CA LYS A 88 -10.06 -2.06 -4.23
C LYS A 88 -10.32 -2.97 -3.04
N GLU A 89 -9.79 -2.60 -1.89
CA GLU A 89 -10.03 -3.32 -0.63
C GLU A 89 -10.27 -2.34 0.51
N LYS A 90 -11.19 -2.69 1.41
CA LYS A 90 -11.35 -1.97 2.68
C LYS A 90 -10.44 -2.63 3.72
N ILE A 91 -9.45 -1.89 4.20
CA ILE A 91 -8.56 -2.31 5.28
C ILE A 91 -9.16 -1.78 6.59
N ILE A 92 -9.45 -2.69 7.52
CA ILE A 92 -9.83 -2.33 8.89
C ILE A 92 -8.57 -2.36 9.74
N VAL A 93 -8.34 -1.31 10.53
CA VAL A 93 -7.22 -1.24 11.46
C VAL A 93 -7.72 -1.21 12.90
N GLU A 94 -6.88 -1.71 13.81
CA GLU A 94 -7.14 -1.65 15.24
C GLU A 94 -7.36 -0.20 15.69
N LYS A 95 -8.39 0.01 16.53
CA LYS A 95 -8.79 1.32 17.05
C LYS A 95 -7.58 2.10 17.61
N GLY A 96 -7.33 3.28 17.06
CA GLY A 96 -6.27 4.16 17.54
C GLY A 96 -4.86 3.68 17.19
N ARG A 97 -4.70 2.70 16.31
CA ARG A 97 -3.37 2.27 15.83
C ARG A 97 -2.65 3.40 15.11
N LEU A 98 -3.36 4.22 14.35
CA LEU A 98 -2.76 5.40 13.74
C LEU A 98 -2.31 6.39 14.80
N TYR A 99 -3.13 6.64 15.83
CA TYR A 99 -2.77 7.48 16.96
C TYR A 99 -1.53 6.97 17.71
N LYS A 100 -1.44 5.65 17.96
CA LYS A 100 -0.25 5.00 18.53
C LYS A 100 1.00 5.23 17.65
N LEU A 101 0.88 5.05 16.33
CA LEU A 101 2.00 5.29 15.39
C LEU A 101 2.44 6.76 15.33
N ILE A 102 1.51 7.71 15.49
CA ILE A 102 1.80 9.15 15.56
C ILE A 102 2.44 9.53 16.89
N GLN A 103 1.97 8.98 18.00
CA GLN A 103 2.59 9.25 19.30
C GLN A 103 3.98 8.63 19.40
N GLN A 104 4.13 7.40 18.90
CA GLN A 104 5.42 6.70 18.83
C GLN A 104 6.37 7.31 17.81
N GLN A 105 5.94 8.24 16.93
CA GLN A 105 6.86 9.01 16.08
C GLN A 105 7.88 9.80 16.88
N GLN A 106 7.55 10.19 18.11
CA GLN A 106 8.41 11.02 18.96
C GLN A 106 9.36 10.20 19.85
N SER A 107 9.19 8.88 19.93
CA SER A 107 9.97 7.97 20.78
C SER A 107 10.43 6.75 20.00
N ARG A 108 11.00 6.95 18.81
CA ARG A 108 11.38 5.85 17.91
C ARG A 108 12.71 5.24 18.34
N SER A 109 12.81 3.93 18.19
CA SER A 109 14.09 3.24 18.33
C SER A 109 15.00 3.54 17.13
N ASN A 110 16.32 3.52 17.31
CA ASN A 110 17.31 3.72 16.21
C ASN A 110 17.06 2.81 14.98
N ARG A 111 16.45 1.64 15.18
CA ARG A 111 16.10 0.72 14.10
C ARG A 111 14.97 1.25 13.23
N GLU A 112 13.97 1.88 13.83
CA GLU A 112 12.83 2.45 13.11
C GLU A 112 13.22 3.72 12.35
N GLU A 113 14.10 4.55 12.93
CA GLU A 113 14.67 5.71 12.24
C GLU A 113 15.42 5.29 10.98
N ARG A 114 16.28 4.27 11.07
CA ARG A 114 16.98 3.73 9.89
C ARG A 114 16.03 3.19 8.83
N LEU A 115 14.95 2.50 9.22
CA LEU A 115 13.97 1.98 8.26
C LEU A 115 13.22 3.09 7.53
N ILE A 116 12.97 4.21 8.21
CA ILE A 116 12.35 5.40 7.60
C ILE A 116 13.34 6.15 6.74
N GLU A 117 14.60 6.26 7.15
CA GLU A 117 15.65 6.85 6.33
C GLU A 117 15.85 6.06 5.03
N ILE A 118 15.78 4.74 5.10
CA ILE A 118 15.75 3.86 3.92
C ILE A 118 14.49 4.11 3.10
N ALA A 119 13.31 4.17 3.73
CA ALA A 119 12.05 4.43 3.01
C ALA A 119 12.06 5.79 2.30
N ASN A 120 12.59 6.85 2.92
CA ASN A 120 12.70 8.19 2.37
C ASN A 120 13.75 8.31 1.26
N ARG A 121 14.71 7.38 1.17
CA ARG A 121 15.69 7.32 0.07
C ARG A 121 15.16 6.56 -1.15
N VAL A 122 14.11 5.76 -0.96
CA VAL A 122 13.50 4.93 -2.01
C VAL A 122 12.27 5.61 -2.62
N LEU A 123 11.65 6.56 -1.90
CA LEU A 123 10.68 7.53 -2.43
C LEU A 123 11.39 8.67 -3.15
#